data_AF-A0A3S1HU38-F1
#
_entry.id   AF-A0A3S1HU38-F1
#
_cell.length_a   1.000
_cell.length_b   1.000
_cell.length_c   1.000
_cell.angle_alpha   90.00
_cell.angle_beta   90.00
_cell.angle_gamma   90.00
#
_symmetry.space_group_name_H-M   'P 1'
#
loop_
_entity.id
_entity.type
_entity.pdbx_description
1 polymer ?
#
loop_
_entity_poly.entity_id
_entity_poly.type
_entity_poly.pdbx_seq_one_letter_code
_entity_poly.pdbx_strand_id
1 'polypeptide(L)'
;MADILGLLVTRALEDDADMVGIPIRAQAESFAALHAAGYKPHLIANPEALDEVWRRTHADFRCTVDGRRTLMVFRHDGPTHILLDDLTPAEIARLYPRNEL
;
A
#
# COMPACT_ATOMS: atom_id res chain seq x y z
N MET A 1 -10.14 1.60 -13.47
CA MET A 1 -9.21 0.46 -13.27
C MET A 1 -10.00 -0.81 -12.94
N ALA A 2 -10.80 -0.84 -11.87
CA ALA A 2 -11.65 -1.97 -11.52
C ALA A 2 -12.54 -2.43 -12.69
N ASP A 3 -13.24 -1.49 -13.33
CA ASP A 3 -14.11 -1.77 -14.49
C ASP A 3 -13.35 -2.26 -15.72
N ILE A 4 -12.11 -1.79 -15.92
CA ILE A 4 -11.25 -2.21 -17.04
C ILE A 4 -10.86 -3.68 -16.90
N LEU A 5 -10.67 -4.13 -15.66
CA LEU A 5 -10.27 -5.50 -15.33
C LEU A 5 -11.47 -6.38 -14.94
N GLY A 6 -12.70 -5.84 -14.94
CA GLY A 6 -13.90 -6.53 -14.49
C GLY A 6 -13.83 -7.02 -13.03
N LEU A 7 -13.13 -6.28 -12.17
CA LEU A 7 -12.87 -6.68 -10.78
C LEU A 7 -13.91 -6.10 -9.82
N LEU A 8 -14.26 -6.89 -8.81
CA LEU A 8 -15.08 -6.42 -7.70
C LEU A 8 -14.28 -5.42 -6.86
N VAL A 9 -14.87 -4.26 -6.63
CA VAL A 9 -14.37 -3.29 -5.64
C VAL A 9 -14.81 -3.74 -4.25
N THR A 10 -13.85 -3.80 -3.34
CA THR A 10 -14.06 -4.11 -1.91
C THR A 10 -13.59 -2.93 -1.06
N ARG A 11 -14.04 -2.85 0.20
CA ARG A 11 -13.53 -1.85 1.14
C ARG A 11 -12.50 -2.45 2.08
N ALA A 12 -11.39 -1.74 2.26
CA ALA A 12 -10.40 -2.05 3.28
C ALA A 12 -11.04 -1.90 4.67
N LEU A 13 -11.01 -2.96 5.47
CA LEU A 13 -11.63 -3.00 6.81
C LEU A 13 -11.09 -1.92 7.75
N GLU A 14 -9.79 -1.65 7.68
CA GLU A 14 -9.10 -0.77 8.63
C GLU A 14 -9.14 0.70 8.23
N ASP A 15 -9.46 0.99 6.96
CA ASP A 15 -9.14 2.27 6.35
C ASP A 15 -10.28 2.89 5.52
N ASP A 16 -11.42 2.20 5.36
CA ASP A 16 -12.58 2.64 4.55
C ASP A 16 -12.20 3.09 3.12
N ALA A 17 -11.15 2.48 2.56
CA ALA A 17 -10.66 2.77 1.22
C ALA A 17 -11.16 1.70 0.23
N ASP A 18 -11.58 2.14 -0.96
CA ASP A 18 -11.91 1.25 -2.06
C ASP A 18 -10.64 0.55 -2.59
N MET A 19 -10.68 -0.77 -2.69
CA MET A 19 -9.59 -1.62 -3.13
C MET A 19 -10.05 -2.69 -4.12
N VAL A 20 -9.13 -3.08 -5.00
CA VAL A 20 -9.26 -4.25 -5.88
C VAL A 20 -8.06 -5.17 -5.70
N GLY A 21 -8.32 -6.48 -5.71
CA GLY A 21 -7.28 -7.51 -5.65
C GLY A 21 -7.15 -8.23 -6.99
N ILE A 22 -5.92 -8.49 -7.41
CA ILE A 22 -5.61 -9.32 -8.58
C ILE A 22 -4.75 -10.48 -8.11
N PRO A 23 -5.12 -11.75 -8.40
CA PRO A 23 -4.25 -12.88 -8.15
C PRO A 23 -2.93 -12.73 -8.90
N ILE A 24 -1.79 -13.02 -8.26
CA ILE A 24 -0.47 -12.84 -8.88
C ILE A 24 -0.31 -13.56 -10.23
N ARG A 25 -0.95 -14.73 -10.37
CA ARG A 25 -0.98 -15.50 -11.63
C ARG A 25 -1.66 -14.76 -12.80
N ALA A 26 -2.53 -13.78 -12.51
CA ALA A 26 -3.23 -12.96 -13.51
C ALA A 26 -2.57 -11.58 -13.71
N GLN A 27 -1.43 -11.32 -13.06
CA GLN A 27 -0.77 -10.01 -13.10
C GLN A 27 -0.40 -9.58 -14.51
N ALA A 28 0.26 -10.45 -15.29
CA ALA A 28 0.74 -10.13 -16.63
C ALA A 28 -0.40 -9.75 -17.58
N GLU A 29 -1.49 -10.53 -17.57
CA GLU A 29 -2.69 -10.25 -18.36
C GLU A 29 -3.36 -8.94 -17.93
N SER A 30 -3.49 -8.74 -16.62
CA SER A 30 -4.07 -7.51 -16.08
C SER A 30 -3.26 -6.28 -16.47
N PHE A 31 -1.93 -6.34 -16.38
CA PHE A 31 -1.06 -5.24 -16.79
C PHE A 31 -1.16 -4.95 -18.28
N ALA A 32 -1.26 -5.98 -19.13
CA ALA A 32 -1.47 -5.80 -20.56
C ALA A 32 -2.80 -5.07 -20.85
N ALA A 33 -3.89 -5.45 -20.17
CA ALA A 33 -5.19 -4.78 -20.31
C ALA A 33 -5.13 -3.31 -19.84
N LEU A 34 -4.44 -3.04 -18.73
CA LEU A 34 -4.23 -1.68 -18.23
C LEU A 34 -3.42 -0.82 -19.22
N HIS A 35 -2.35 -1.38 -19.79
CA HIS A 35 -1.55 -0.70 -20.81
C HIS A 35 -2.35 -0.42 -22.09
N ALA A 36 -3.16 -1.38 -22.55
CA ALA A 36 -4.05 -1.19 -23.70
C ALA A 36 -5.07 -0.07 -23.46
N ALA A 37 -5.51 0.12 -22.21
CA ALA A 37 -6.38 1.22 -21.80
C ALA A 37 -5.62 2.55 -21.54
N GLY A 38 -4.32 2.61 -21.83
CA GLY A 38 -3.50 3.82 -21.71
C GLY A 38 -2.90 4.07 -20.32
N TYR A 39 -3.05 3.14 -19.38
CA TYR A 39 -2.46 3.25 -18.05
C TYR A 39 -1.01 2.75 -18.02
N LYS A 40 -0.22 3.29 -17.09
CA LYS A 40 1.15 2.85 -16.81
C LYS A 40 1.22 2.38 -15.36
N PRO A 41 0.81 1.13 -15.06
CA PRO A 41 0.87 0.60 -13.71
C PRO A 41 2.32 0.57 -13.21
N HIS A 42 2.52 1.05 -11.98
CA HIS A 42 3.79 0.95 -11.27
C HIS A 42 3.75 -0.28 -10.38
N LEU A 43 4.70 -1.20 -10.57
CA LEU A 43 4.89 -2.33 -9.67
C LEU A 43 5.87 -1.91 -8.57
N ILE A 44 5.48 -2.14 -7.33
CA ILE A 44 6.32 -1.87 -6.17
C ILE A 44 6.39 -3.18 -5.40
N ALA A 45 7.60 -3.73 -5.25
CA ALA A 45 7.79 -4.92 -4.43
C ALA A 45 7.57 -4.58 -2.96
N ASN A 46 7.04 -5.52 -2.17
CA ASN A 46 6.74 -5.28 -0.76
C ASN A 46 7.96 -4.74 0.04
N PRO A 47 9.18 -5.31 -0.07
CA PRO A 47 10.35 -4.78 0.64
C PRO A 47 10.68 -3.32 0.26
N GLU A 48 10.60 -2.98 -1.02
CA GLU A 48 10.85 -1.62 -1.50
C GLU A 48 9.81 -0.64 -0.97
N ALA A 49 8.55 -1.07 -0.90
CA ALA A 49 7.47 -0.27 -0.35
C ALA A 49 7.69 0.02 1.15
N LEU A 50 8.08 -0.99 1.92
CA LEU A 50 8.35 -0.84 3.36
C LEU A 50 9.57 0.05 3.64
N ASP A 51 10.65 -0.11 2.89
CA ASP A 51 11.83 0.74 3.01
C ASP A 51 11.51 2.21 2.74
N GLU A 52 10.66 2.46 1.74
CA GLU A 52 10.25 3.79 1.36
C GLU A 52 9.27 4.43 2.36
N VAL A 53 8.31 3.65 2.87
CA VAL A 53 7.46 4.06 3.98
C VAL A 53 8.32 4.44 5.19
N TRP A 54 9.27 3.59 5.55
CA TRP A 54 10.20 3.86 6.63
C TRP A 54 10.97 5.17 6.39
N ARG A 55 11.55 5.35 5.19
CA ARG A 55 12.34 6.54 4.83
C ARG A 55 11.53 7.83 4.93
N ARG A 56 10.26 7.82 4.50
CA ARG A 56 9.38 9.00 4.49
C ARG A 56 8.74 9.30 5.84
N THR A 57 8.60 8.30 6.70
CA THR A 57 7.99 8.51 8.03
C THR A 57 8.91 9.39 8.88
N HIS A 58 8.34 10.46 9.45
CA HIS A 58 9.08 11.39 10.31
C HIS A 58 9.69 10.66 11.51
N ALA A 59 10.86 11.11 11.98
CA ALA A 59 11.59 10.46 13.09
C ALA A 59 10.75 10.33 14.37
N ASP A 60 9.87 11.28 14.65
CA ASP A 60 8.99 11.23 15.83
C ASP A 60 7.91 10.14 15.76
N PHE A 61 7.63 9.61 14.56
CA PHE A 61 6.60 8.60 14.32
C PHE A 61 7.18 7.23 13.96
N ARG A 62 8.51 7.07 14.03
CA ARG A 62 9.18 5.79 13.78
C ARG A 62 10.30 5.54 14.78
N CYS A 63 10.49 4.30 15.16
CA CYS A 63 11.61 3.90 16.01
C CYS A 63 11.97 2.44 15.78
N THR A 64 13.08 2.00 16.38
CA THR A 64 13.49 0.60 16.37
C THR A 64 13.28 0.02 17.76
N VAL A 65 12.49 -1.04 17.88
CA VAL A 65 12.27 -1.79 19.13
C VAL A 65 12.75 -3.22 18.90
N ASP A 66 13.65 -3.71 19.77
CA ASP A 66 14.24 -5.06 19.67
C ASP A 66 14.84 -5.38 18.28
N GLY A 67 15.46 -4.37 17.65
CA GLY A 67 16.04 -4.49 16.31
C GLY A 67 15.03 -4.49 15.16
N ARG A 68 13.74 -4.31 15.45
CA ARG A 68 12.66 -4.27 14.46
C ARG A 68 12.17 -2.85 14.23
N ARG A 69 11.84 -2.53 12.98
CA ARG A 69 11.30 -1.23 12.59
C ARG A 69 9.84 -1.14 13.01
N THR A 70 9.51 -0.11 13.78
CA THR A 70 8.15 0.19 14.27
C THR A 70 7.74 1.61 13.91
N LEU A 71 6.46 1.81 13.67
CA LEU A 71 5.87 3.11 13.33
C LEU A 71 4.54 3.30 14.01
N MET A 72 4.20 4.55 14.24
CA MET A 72 2.88 4.96 14.71
C MET A 72 1.95 5.17 13.51
N VAL A 73 0.83 4.45 13.50
CA VAL A 73 -0.26 4.62 12.52
C VAL A 73 -1.51 5.12 13.22
N PHE A 74 -2.34 5.89 12.51
CA PHE A 74 -3.63 6.35 13.02
C PHE A 74 -4.73 5.47 12.44
N ARG A 75 -5.28 4.58 13.27
CA ARG A 75 -6.41 3.70 12.93
C ARG A 75 -7.68 4.20 13.62
N HIS A 76 -8.79 3.50 13.42
CA HIS A 76 -10.08 3.89 13.97
C HIS A 76 -10.10 4.02 15.52
N ASP A 77 -9.30 3.20 16.22
CA ASP A 77 -9.15 3.22 17.68
C ASP A 77 -8.16 4.29 18.18
N GLY A 78 -7.54 5.04 17.28
CA GLY A 78 -6.53 6.04 17.58
C GLY A 78 -5.10 5.64 17.19
N PRO A 79 -4.08 6.37 17.69
CA PRO A 79 -2.68 6.14 17.36
C PRO A 79 -2.20 4.81 17.95
N THR A 80 -1.66 3.94 17.09
CA THR A 80 -1.17 2.61 17.46
C THR A 80 0.25 2.42 16.91
N HIS A 81 1.15 1.88 17.74
CA HIS A 81 2.47 1.45 17.27
C HIS A 81 2.37 0.04 16.71
N ILE A 82 2.86 -0.15 15.48
CA ILE A 82 2.89 -1.45 14.79
C ILE A 82 4.29 -1.73 14.27
N LEU A 83 4.59 -3.00 13.98
CA LEU A 83 5.77 -3.33 13.19
C LEU A 83 5.57 -2.82 11.76
N LEU A 84 6.67 -2.41 11.12
CA LEU A 84 6.65 -2.02 9.71
C LEU A 84 6.12 -3.14 8.81
N ASP A 85 6.46 -4.39 9.12
CA ASP A 85 6.03 -5.57 8.37
C ASP A 85 4.54 -5.89 8.55
N ASP A 86 3.87 -5.28 9.54
CA ASP A 86 2.44 -5.46 9.83
C ASP A 86 1.56 -4.41 9.11
N LEU A 87 2.17 -3.50 8.33
CA LEU A 87 1.41 -2.56 7.51
C LEU A 87 0.55 -3.30 6.49
N THR A 88 -0.70 -2.87 6.38
CA THR A 88 -1.58 -3.36 5.33
C THR A 88 -1.20 -2.76 3.97
N PRO A 89 -1.53 -3.44 2.86
CA PRO A 89 -1.34 -2.87 1.52
C PRO A 89 -2.01 -1.49 1.33
N ALA A 90 -3.13 -1.23 2.01
CA ALA A 90 -3.83 0.05 1.97
C ALA A 90 -3.03 1.17 2.66
N GLU A 91 -2.50 0.90 3.86
CA GLU A 91 -1.67 1.84 4.60
C GLU A 91 -0.37 2.14 3.81
N ILE A 92 0.25 1.11 3.22
CA ILE A 92 1.42 1.27 2.34
C ILE A 92 1.08 2.18 1.14
N ALA A 93 -0.04 1.93 0.45
CA ALA A 93 -0.45 2.70 -0.72
C ALA A 93 -0.80 4.17 -0.41
N ARG A 94 -1.24 4.49 0.81
CA ARG A 94 -1.46 5.87 1.25
C ARG A 94 -0.15 6.62 1.48
N LEU A 95 0.86 5.91 1.97
CA LEU A 95 2.18 6.45 2.26
C LEU A 95 3.07 6.48 1.00
N TYR A 96 2.69 5.77 -0.08
CA TYR A 96 3.47 5.67 -1.31
C TYR A 96 2.65 5.35 -2.59
N PRO A 97 2.83 6.05 -3.73
CA PRO A 97 3.23 7.43 -3.92
C PRO A 97 2.00 8.36 -4.05
N ARG A 98 1.87 9.35 -3.17
CA ARG A 98 1.26 10.63 -3.52
C ARG A 98 2.36 11.46 -4.16
N ASN A 99 2.13 11.93 -5.38
CA ASN A 99 3.04 12.87 -6.06
C ASN A 99 3.54 13.93 -5.07
N GLU A 100 4.84 14.18 -5.14
CA GLU A 100 5.47 15.38 -4.61
C GLU A 100 4.63 16.59 -5.08
N LEU A 101 4.11 17.36 -4.11
CA LEU A 101 3.65 18.72 -4.35
C LEU A 101 4.86 19.65 -4.28
#